data_AF-A0A349E822-F1
#
_entry.id   AF-A0A349E822-F1
#
_cell.length_a   1.000
_cell.length_b   1.000
_cell.length_c   1.000
_cell.angle_alpha   90.00
_cell.angle_beta   90.00
_cell.angle_gamma   90.00
#
_symmetry.space_group_name_H-M   'P 1'
#
loop_
_entity.id
_entity.type
_entity.pdbx_description
1 polymer ?
#
loop_
_entity_poly.entity_id
_entity_poly.type
_entity_poly.pdbx_seq_one_letter_code
_entity_poly.pdbx_strand_id
1 'polypeptide(L)'
;GIDPREQTLRTYRNGQLVQEANIGEELVWGPDYMIADLARHITLMPGDVVLTGTPCHSRSLEVGDFIEVEITQLGRLSMTVVSGSTPRATVGHQPTDSEEVRRVALGNDSRVPDRFKENYREASK
;
A
#
# COMPACT_ATOMS: atom_id res chain seq x y z
N GLY A 1 15.23 16.55 10.77
CA GLY A 1 14.27 15.47 10.50
C GLY A 1 14.01 15.40 9.01
N ILE A 2 13.38 14.33 8.54
CA ILE A 2 12.91 14.19 7.15
C ILE A 2 11.48 14.74 7.09
N ASP A 3 11.16 15.57 6.10
CA ASP A 3 9.79 16.02 5.86
C ASP A 3 9.06 15.00 4.99
N PRO A 4 8.01 14.32 5.48
CA PRO A 4 7.29 13.31 4.70
C PRO A 4 6.69 13.84 3.40
N ARG A 5 6.31 15.13 3.35
CA ARG A 5 5.61 15.73 2.20
C ARG A 5 6.52 15.85 0.99
N GLU A 6 7.82 15.98 1.21
CA GLU A 6 8.83 16.07 0.16
C GLU A 6 9.31 14.70 -0.33
N GLN A 7 8.78 13.61 0.22
CA GLN A 7 9.20 12.26 -0.14
C GLN A 7 8.30 11.64 -1.21
N THR A 8 8.90 10.79 -2.01
CA THR A 8 8.26 9.83 -2.91
C THR A 8 8.23 8.44 -2.28
N LEU A 9 7.06 7.81 -2.29
CA LEU A 9 6.85 6.40 -2.01
C LEU A 9 6.90 5.59 -3.31
N ARG A 10 7.58 4.45 -3.29
CA ARG A 10 7.64 3.50 -4.41
C ARG A 10 7.41 2.08 -3.93
N THR A 11 6.62 1.32 -4.69
CA THR A 11 6.43 -0.12 -4.48
C THR A 11 6.94 -0.88 -5.68
N TYR A 12 7.75 -1.89 -5.40
CA TYR A 12 8.32 -2.80 -6.38
C TYR A 12 7.79 -4.21 -6.13
N ARG A 13 7.45 -4.91 -7.21
CA ARG A 13 7.08 -6.33 -7.20
C ARG A 13 8.03 -7.06 -8.12
N ASN A 14 8.80 -8.00 -7.59
CA ASN A 14 9.81 -8.77 -8.33
C ASN A 14 10.76 -7.85 -9.12
N GLY A 15 11.19 -6.75 -8.49
CA GLY A 15 12.06 -5.73 -9.10
C GLY A 15 11.37 -4.69 -9.99
N GLN A 16 10.10 -4.88 -10.34
CA GLN A 16 9.35 -3.97 -11.22
C GLN A 16 8.63 -2.88 -10.42
N LEU A 17 8.78 -1.61 -10.80
CA LEU A 17 8.09 -0.49 -10.16
C LEU A 17 6.59 -0.53 -10.52
N VAL A 18 5.74 -0.87 -9.55
CA VAL A 18 4.29 -1.04 -9.76
C VAL A 18 3.45 0.07 -9.14
N GLN A 19 4.01 0.84 -8.20
CA GLN A 19 3.38 2.05 -7.66
C GLN A 19 4.44 3.12 -7.41
N GLU A 20 4.11 4.38 -7.62
CA GLU A 20 4.92 5.54 -7.25
C GLU A 20 3.98 6.68 -6.89
N ALA A 21 4.30 7.43 -5.83
CA ALA A 21 3.59 8.67 -5.51
C ALA A 21 4.46 9.65 -4.73
N ASN A 22 4.40 10.92 -5.13
CA ASN A 22 4.88 12.01 -4.29
C ASN A 22 3.86 12.27 -3.16
N ILE A 23 4.31 12.22 -1.90
CA ILE A 23 3.43 12.26 -0.74
C ILE A 23 2.70 13.61 -0.63
N GLY A 24 3.40 14.73 -0.88
CA GLY A 24 2.82 16.07 -0.78
C GLY A 24 1.80 16.39 -1.87
N GLU A 25 1.93 15.77 -3.05
CA GLU A 25 1.04 16.01 -4.19
C GLU A 25 -0.16 15.06 -4.25
N GLU A 26 0.00 13.81 -3.82
CA GLU A 26 -1.01 12.76 -4.02
C GLU A 26 -1.88 12.47 -2.80
N LEU A 27 -1.43 12.81 -1.59
CA LEU A 27 -2.30 12.69 -0.42
C LEU A 27 -3.43 13.71 -0.50
N VAL A 28 -4.67 13.21 -0.41
CA VAL A 28 -5.86 14.09 -0.31
C VAL A 28 -5.82 14.92 0.97
N TRP A 29 -5.29 14.36 2.05
CA TRP A 29 -5.09 15.04 3.33
C TRP A 29 -3.64 14.86 3.78
N GLY A 30 -2.93 15.95 4.04
CA GLY A 30 -1.54 15.89 4.51
C GLY A 30 -1.40 15.23 5.88
N PRO A 31 -0.20 14.70 6.24
CA PRO A 31 0.04 14.06 7.53
C PRO A 31 -0.27 14.98 8.72
N ASP A 32 0.02 16.27 8.60
CA ASP A 32 -0.29 17.29 9.59
C ASP A 32 -1.80 17.42 9.84
N TYR A 33 -2.60 17.44 8.77
CA TYR A 33 -4.06 17.46 8.89
C TYR A 33 -4.60 16.18 9.52
N MET A 34 -4.13 15.00 9.07
CA MET A 34 -4.57 13.71 9.62
C MET A 34 -4.33 13.61 11.14
N ILE A 35 -3.16 14.03 11.61
CA ILE A 35 -2.83 14.02 13.03
C ILE A 35 -3.74 15.00 13.80
N ALA A 36 -3.93 16.22 13.28
CA ALA A 36 -4.78 17.22 13.92
C ALA A 36 -6.25 16.77 14.00
N ASP A 37 -6.77 16.14 12.96
CA ASP A 37 -8.15 15.66 12.89
C ASP A 37 -8.38 14.46 13.83
N LEU A 38 -7.50 13.45 13.79
CA LEU A 38 -7.56 12.30 14.69
C LEU A 38 -7.49 12.71 16.16
N ALA A 39 -6.62 13.67 16.50
CA ALA A 39 -6.42 14.14 17.87
C ALA A 39 -7.66 14.83 18.48
N ARG A 40 -8.65 15.22 17.67
CA ARG A 40 -9.94 15.75 18.16
C ARG A 40 -10.82 14.67 18.80
N HIS A 41 -10.59 13.42 18.42
CA HIS A 41 -11.47 12.29 18.75
C HIS A 41 -10.75 11.18 19.51
N ILE A 42 -9.44 11.00 19.28
CA ILE A 42 -8.62 9.92 19.80
C ILE A 42 -7.36 10.52 20.42
N THR A 43 -7.03 10.13 21.65
CA THR A 43 -5.76 10.52 22.26
C THR A 43 -4.63 9.69 21.65
N LEU A 44 -3.72 10.34 20.91
CA LEU A 44 -2.52 9.70 20.36
C LEU A 44 -1.45 9.59 21.43
N MET A 45 -0.84 8.41 21.54
CA MET A 45 0.22 8.08 22.48
C MET A 45 1.57 7.88 21.77
N PRO A 46 2.71 8.10 22.46
CA PRO A 46 4.01 7.76 21.89
C PRO A 46 4.09 6.29 21.47
N GLY A 47 4.45 6.05 20.21
CA GLY A 47 4.50 4.71 19.61
C GLY A 47 3.30 4.36 18.73
N ASP A 48 2.24 5.17 18.75
CA ASP A 48 1.10 4.96 17.84
C ASP A 48 1.52 5.16 16.37
N VAL A 49 0.94 4.34 15.49
CA VAL A 49 1.22 4.34 14.05
C VAL A 49 -0.04 4.73 13.29
N VAL A 50 0.06 5.79 12.49
CA VAL A 50 -1.00 6.23 11.58
C VAL A 50 -0.64 5.82 10.16
N LEU A 51 -1.48 5.02 9.52
CA LEU A 51 -1.33 4.63 8.13
C LEU A 51 -2.03 5.65 7.23
N THR A 52 -1.26 6.44 6.49
CA THR A 52 -1.73 7.61 5.73
C THR A 52 -2.40 7.27 4.40
N GLY A 53 -2.60 5.99 4.11
CA GLY A 53 -3.19 5.50 2.86
C GLY A 53 -2.15 4.97 1.87
N THR A 54 -2.61 4.74 0.64
CA THR A 54 -1.82 4.14 -0.44
C THR A 54 -2.12 4.87 -1.76
N PRO A 55 -1.14 5.03 -2.66
CA PRO A 55 -1.40 5.52 -4.00
C PRO A 55 -2.19 4.50 -4.82
N CYS A 56 -2.57 4.89 -6.03
CA CYS A 56 -3.31 4.02 -6.94
C CYS A 56 -2.54 2.73 -7.27
N HIS A 57 -3.25 1.75 -7.81
CA HIS A 57 -2.68 0.46 -8.25
C HIS A 57 -2.20 -0.48 -7.13
N SER A 58 -2.81 -0.43 -5.94
CA SER A 58 -2.69 -1.51 -4.96
C SER A 58 -3.42 -2.74 -5.50
N ARG A 59 -2.71 -3.87 -5.60
CA ARG A 59 -3.21 -5.12 -6.21
C ARG A 59 -2.90 -6.32 -5.33
N SER A 60 -3.60 -7.43 -5.57
CA SER A 60 -3.37 -8.69 -4.86
C SER A 60 -1.99 -9.26 -5.18
N LEU A 61 -1.35 -9.90 -4.21
CA LEU A 61 -0.02 -10.51 -4.39
C LEU A 61 -0.12 -12.02 -4.41
N GLU A 62 0.85 -12.66 -5.03
CA GLU A 62 0.95 -14.11 -5.13
C GLU A 62 2.04 -14.66 -4.19
N VAL A 63 1.88 -15.92 -3.76
CA VAL A 63 2.91 -16.59 -2.96
C VAL A 63 4.21 -16.69 -3.77
N GLY A 64 5.32 -16.30 -3.15
CA GLY A 64 6.63 -16.23 -3.77
C GLY A 64 7.03 -14.83 -4.24
N ASP A 65 6.09 -13.87 -4.33
CA ASP A 65 6.41 -12.50 -4.72
C ASP A 65 7.41 -11.87 -3.74
N PHE A 66 8.44 -11.23 -4.30
CA PHE A 66 9.36 -10.36 -3.57
C PHE A 66 8.91 -8.91 -3.71
N ILE A 67 8.53 -8.30 -2.59
CA ILE A 67 8.01 -6.93 -2.53
C ILE A 67 9.01 -6.03 -1.86
N GLU A 68 9.23 -4.87 -2.45
CA GLU A 68 9.99 -3.80 -1.82
C GLU A 68 9.17 -2.53 -1.77
N VAL A 69 9.17 -1.84 -0.63
CA VAL A 69 8.58 -0.52 -0.48
C VAL A 69 9.67 0.44 -0.05
N GLU A 70 9.81 1.53 -0.78
CA GLU A 70 10.82 2.55 -0.51
C GLU A 70 10.15 3.91 -0.28
N ILE A 71 10.64 4.62 0.72
CA ILE A 71 10.37 6.05 0.89
C ILE A 71 11.72 6.77 0.81
N THR A 72 11.78 7.79 -0.03
CA THR A 72 12.99 8.61 -0.19
C THR A 72 13.47 9.13 1.17
N GLN A 73 14.79 9.16 1.35
CA GLN A 73 15.48 9.53 2.59
C GLN A 73 15.18 8.68 3.84
N LEU A 74 14.18 7.77 3.82
CA LEU A 74 13.84 6.88 4.94
C LEU A 74 14.42 5.47 4.75
N GLY A 75 14.43 4.96 3.52
CA GLY A 75 14.99 3.66 3.16
C GLY A 75 13.99 2.72 2.50
N ARG A 76 14.39 1.46 2.37
CA ARG A 76 13.66 0.40 1.65
C ARG A 76 13.38 -0.78 2.58
N LEU A 77 12.14 -1.22 2.61
CA LEU A 77 11.67 -2.42 3.30
C LEU A 77 11.36 -3.51 2.27
N SER A 78 11.99 -4.67 2.40
CA SER A 78 11.77 -5.82 1.53
C SER A 78 11.09 -6.97 2.27
N MET A 79 10.20 -7.69 1.58
CA MET A 79 9.54 -8.89 2.10
C MET A 79 9.31 -9.93 0.99
N THR A 80 9.16 -11.19 1.37
CA THR A 80 8.70 -12.26 0.47
C THR A 80 7.34 -12.75 0.93
N VAL A 81 6.38 -12.84 0.00
CA VAL A 81 5.05 -13.37 0.27
C VAL A 81 5.13 -14.87 0.44
N VAL A 82 4.65 -15.38 1.57
CA VAL A 82 4.61 -16.81 1.89
C VAL A 82 3.20 -17.24 2.24
N SER A 83 2.89 -18.53 2.04
CA SER A 83 1.65 -19.11 2.55
C SER A 83 1.70 -19.24 4.07
N GLY A 84 0.55 -19.09 4.72
CA GLY A 84 0.38 -19.30 6.17
C GLY A 84 -0.65 -20.39 6.45
N SER A 85 -0.59 -21.00 7.64
CA SER A 85 -1.56 -22.00 8.10
C SER A 85 -2.93 -21.38 8.42
N THR A 86 -4.01 -22.05 8.05
CA THR A 86 -5.39 -21.71 8.43
C THR A 86 -5.69 -22.18 9.87
N PRO A 87 -6.41 -21.42 10.73
CA PRO A 87 -7.22 -20.22 10.47
C PRO A 87 -6.58 -18.91 10.94
N ARG A 88 -6.77 -17.85 10.13
CA ARG A 88 -6.20 -16.50 10.34
C ARG A 88 -6.89 -15.71 11.47
N ALA A 89 -8.16 -16.00 11.78
CA ALA A 89 -8.91 -15.53 12.96
C ALA A 89 -10.26 -16.26 13.08
N THR A 90 -10.75 -16.51 14.30
CA THR A 90 -12.10 -17.05 14.55
C THR A 90 -13.17 -15.97 14.75
N VAL A 91 -12.76 -14.70 14.76
CA VAL A 91 -13.61 -13.52 14.97
C VAL A 91 -13.54 -12.59 13.76
N GLY A 92 -14.62 -11.83 13.53
CA GLY A 92 -14.71 -10.86 12.42
C GLY A 92 -15.27 -11.43 11.11
N HIS A 93 -15.34 -10.57 10.09
CA HIS A 93 -15.82 -10.96 8.76
C HIS A 93 -14.79 -11.89 8.09
N GLN A 94 -15.21 -13.10 7.77
CA GLN A 94 -14.33 -14.10 7.18
C GLN A 94 -14.02 -13.75 5.72
N PRO A 95 -12.80 -14.04 5.23
CA PRO A 95 -12.48 -13.84 3.82
C PRO A 95 -13.42 -14.71 2.96
N THR A 96 -13.94 -14.11 1.90
CA THR A 96 -14.76 -14.78 0.87
C THR A 96 -14.14 -14.55 -0.50
N ASP A 97 -14.54 -15.36 -1.48
CA ASP A 97 -13.95 -15.33 -2.82
C ASP A 97 -15.03 -15.33 -3.91
N SER A 98 -16.00 -14.42 -3.76
CA SER A 98 -17.03 -14.16 -4.76
C SER A 98 -16.48 -13.31 -5.91
N GLU A 99 -17.17 -13.30 -7.06
CA GLU A 99 -16.81 -12.44 -8.19
C GLU A 99 -16.77 -10.96 -7.78
N GLU A 100 -17.70 -10.52 -6.95
CA GLU A 100 -17.76 -9.15 -6.43
C GLU A 100 -16.52 -8.82 -5.58
N VAL A 101 -16.11 -9.71 -4.69
CA VAL A 101 -14.91 -9.52 -3.86
C VAL A 101 -13.66 -9.42 -4.73
N ARG A 102 -13.51 -10.31 -5.72
CA ARG A 102 -12.39 -10.24 -6.67
C ARG A 102 -12.41 -8.94 -7.46
N ARG A 103 -13.58 -8.47 -7.91
CA ARG A 103 -13.72 -7.20 -8.65
C ARG A 103 -13.25 -6.02 -7.82
N VAL A 104 -13.64 -5.96 -6.54
CA VAL A 104 -13.19 -4.91 -5.61
C VAL A 104 -11.69 -5.00 -5.35
N ALA A 105 -11.17 -6.21 -5.11
CA ALA A 105 -9.75 -6.45 -4.80
C ALA A 105 -8.81 -6.11 -5.98
N LEU A 106 -9.24 -6.37 -7.21
CA LEU A 106 -8.49 -6.01 -8.41
C LEU A 106 -8.66 -4.52 -8.76
N GLY A 107 -9.71 -3.87 -8.25
CA GLY A 107 -9.95 -2.45 -8.42
C GLY A 107 -10.22 -2.04 -9.86
N ASN A 108 -9.98 -0.76 -10.16
CA ASN A 108 -10.13 -0.18 -11.49
C ASN A 108 -8.77 0.32 -12.01
N ASP A 109 -8.57 0.19 -13.31
CA ASP A 109 -7.35 0.58 -14.03
C ASP A 109 -7.50 1.91 -14.80
N SER A 110 -8.69 2.52 -14.82
CA SER A 110 -8.98 3.70 -15.66
C SER A 110 -8.05 4.89 -15.45
N ARG A 111 -7.50 5.04 -14.23
CA ARG A 111 -6.57 6.12 -13.86
C ARG A 111 -5.15 5.63 -13.60
N VAL A 112 -4.87 4.36 -13.84
CA VAL A 112 -3.54 3.79 -13.63
C VAL A 112 -2.69 4.05 -14.87
N PRO A 113 -1.51 4.67 -14.73
CA PRO A 113 -0.53 4.81 -15.81
C PRO A 113 -0.20 3.49 -16.49
N ASP A 114 -0.07 3.48 -17.82
CA ASP A 114 0.18 2.26 -18.61
C ASP A 114 1.45 1.53 -18.18
N ARG A 115 2.51 2.28 -17.84
CA ARG A 115 3.77 1.74 -17.31
C ARG A 115 3.57 0.83 -16.10
N PHE A 116 2.67 1.16 -15.17
CA PHE A 116 2.45 0.33 -13.98
C PHE A 116 1.68 -0.94 -14.33
N LYS A 117 0.72 -0.86 -15.26
CA LYS A 117 -0.03 -2.04 -15.74
C LYS A 117 0.87 -3.01 -16.51
N GLU A 118 1.85 -2.49 -17.26
CA GLU A 118 2.85 -3.29 -17.97
C GLU A 118 3.82 -3.95 -16.98
N ASN A 119 4.40 -3.17 -16.08
CA ASN A 119 5.31 -3.66 -15.03
C ASN A 119 4.65 -4.72 -14.15
N TYR A 120 3.38 -4.54 -13.80
CA TYR A 120 2.64 -5.51 -12.99
C TYR A 120 2.43 -6.85 -13.72
N ARG A 121 2.18 -6.80 -15.05
CA ARG A 121 2.08 -8.01 -15.89
C ARG A 121 3.44 -8.68 -16.05
N GLU A 122 4.51 -7.91 -16.18
CA GLU A 122 5.87 -8.42 -16.25
C GLU A 122 6.30 -9.09 -14.94
N ALA A 123 5.99 -8.47 -13.80
CA ALA A 123 6.27 -9.01 -12.48
C ALA A 123 5.53 -10.31 -12.16
N SER A 124 4.49 -10.64 -12.94
CA SER A 124 3.70 -11.88 -12.77
C SER A 124 4.23 -13.04 -13.61
N LYS A 125 5.26 -12.84 -14.42
CA LYS A 125 5.91 -13.87 -15.24
C LYS A 125 7.07 -14.52 -14.48
#